data_AF-A0A534UT79-F1
#
_entry.id   AF-A0A534UT79-F1
#
_cell.length_a   1.000
_cell.length_b   1.000
_cell.length_c   1.000
_cell.angle_alpha   90.00
_cell.angle_beta   90.00
_cell.angle_gamma   90.00
#
_symmetry.space_group_name_H-M   'P 1'
#
loop_
_entity.id
_entity.type
_entity.pdbx_description
1 polymer ?
#
loop_
_entity_poly.entity_id
_entity_poly.type
_entity_poly.pdbx_seq_one_letter_code
_entity_poly.pdbx_strand_id
1 'polypeptide(L)'
;MFQTMDAFSIIREVEGIFTRYWGGHFEVVTTFFSRPRPREQLIAWLDLQLYKEIHVVPGKAQALIDMYEKLDGEVERAEYEAEAYEMADEIQHYRLLADIRELITGTRLKATEAKPTREQVRLEEVRRKYSTSKSPLVRAVSGFSPGGGVAFAAAGCMIDGGPVERLLAEAFKIIFRQEHVHYHQRRLVFDRLAQESDPSEYREALEFARELARQHFILRNESFSYPLEPDRVKEIDLGKVVPYAPPRLY
;
A
#
# COMPACT_ATOMS: atom_id res chain seq x y z
N MET A 1 -26.50 -22.61 11.73
CA MET A 1 -26.36 -21.71 12.91
C MET A 1 -25.11 -20.89 12.65
N PHE A 2 -25.26 -19.69 12.09
CA PHE A 2 -24.10 -18.82 11.82
C PHE A 2 -23.65 -18.24 13.16
N GLN A 3 -22.41 -18.51 13.54
CA GLN A 3 -21.79 -17.88 14.69
C GLN A 3 -21.72 -16.38 14.40
N THR A 4 -22.33 -15.56 15.25
CA THR A 4 -22.24 -14.10 15.12
C THR A 4 -20.79 -13.71 15.30
N MET A 5 -20.18 -13.16 14.24
CA MET A 5 -18.79 -12.74 14.27
C MET A 5 -18.66 -11.53 15.20
N ASP A 6 -17.72 -11.57 16.13
CA ASP A 6 -17.42 -10.47 17.05
C ASP A 6 -16.28 -9.58 16.51
N ALA A 7 -16.03 -8.46 17.19
CA ALA A 7 -14.99 -7.49 16.82
C ALA A 7 -13.60 -8.14 16.71
N PHE A 8 -13.26 -9.05 17.63
CA PHE A 8 -11.98 -9.74 17.60
C PHE A 8 -11.85 -10.64 16.37
N SER A 9 -12.93 -11.32 16.00
CA SER A 9 -12.98 -12.21 14.85
C SER A 9 -12.84 -11.45 13.53
N ILE A 10 -13.55 -10.32 13.34
CA ILE A 10 -13.42 -9.50 12.13
C ILE A 10 -12.01 -8.91 11.98
N ILE A 11 -11.41 -8.42 13.07
CA ILE A 11 -10.05 -7.89 13.09
C ILE A 11 -9.07 -8.96 12.60
N ARG A 12 -9.16 -10.17 13.17
CA ARG A 12 -8.30 -11.29 12.78
C ARG A 12 -8.54 -11.76 11.35
N GLU A 13 -9.78 -11.78 10.88
CA GLU A 13 -10.08 -12.20 9.51
C GLU A 13 -9.55 -11.21 8.48
N VAL A 14 -9.74 -9.91 8.69
CA VAL A 14 -9.20 -8.87 7.79
C VAL A 14 -7.67 -8.94 7.77
N GLU A 15 -7.02 -9.04 8.93
CA GLU A 15 -5.57 -9.22 9.00
C GLU A 15 -5.10 -10.50 8.29
N GLY A 16 -5.79 -11.61 8.48
CA GLY A 16 -5.47 -12.88 7.82
C GLY A 16 -5.60 -12.81 6.30
N ILE A 17 -6.58 -12.05 5.78
CA ILE A 17 -6.72 -11.79 4.35
C ILE A 17 -5.49 -11.01 3.84
N PHE A 18 -5.15 -9.90 4.47
CA PHE A 18 -4.09 -9.02 4.00
C PHE A 18 -2.70 -9.65 4.12
N THR A 19 -2.36 -10.24 5.27
CA THR A 19 -1.04 -10.82 5.53
C THR A 19 -0.67 -11.95 4.54
N ARG A 20 -1.66 -12.71 4.07
CA ARG A 20 -1.49 -13.67 2.98
C ARG A 20 -1.00 -12.99 1.70
N TYR A 21 -1.73 -11.97 1.24
CA TYR A 21 -1.38 -11.26 0.01
C TYR A 21 -0.08 -10.45 0.15
N TRP A 22 0.22 -9.93 1.35
CA TRP A 22 1.51 -9.29 1.64
C TRP A 22 2.68 -10.26 1.53
N GLY A 23 2.50 -11.52 1.93
CA GLY A 23 3.46 -12.59 1.63
C GLY A 23 3.72 -12.71 0.13
N GLY A 24 2.66 -12.65 -0.68
CA GLY A 24 2.76 -12.59 -2.13
C GLY A 24 3.48 -11.33 -2.66
N HIS A 25 3.29 -10.17 -2.04
CA HIS A 25 4.01 -8.93 -2.42
C HIS A 25 5.51 -9.09 -2.20
N PHE A 26 5.89 -9.65 -1.05
CA PHE A 26 7.29 -9.96 -0.72
C PHE A 26 7.89 -10.94 -1.73
N GLU A 27 7.16 -12.00 -2.08
CA GLU A 27 7.59 -13.00 -3.07
C GLU A 27 7.76 -12.41 -4.47
N VAL A 28 6.87 -11.51 -4.91
CA VAL A 28 6.98 -10.79 -6.19
C VAL A 28 8.30 -10.03 -6.27
N VAL A 29 8.61 -9.23 -5.24
CA VAL A 29 9.80 -8.36 -5.24
C VAL A 29 11.07 -9.21 -5.19
N THR A 30 11.14 -10.17 -4.27
CA THR A 30 12.30 -11.07 -4.17
C THR A 30 12.52 -11.86 -5.45
N THR A 31 11.45 -12.36 -6.08
CA THR A 31 11.54 -13.08 -7.38
C THR A 31 11.97 -12.16 -8.51
N PHE A 32 11.50 -10.91 -8.54
CA PHE A 32 11.92 -9.93 -9.54
C PHE A 32 13.42 -9.66 -9.46
N PHE A 33 13.94 -9.34 -8.26
CA PHE A 33 15.34 -8.98 -8.04
C PHE A 33 16.31 -10.17 -7.87
N SER A 34 15.82 -11.42 -7.80
CA SER A 34 16.67 -12.63 -7.70
C SER A 34 17.59 -12.88 -8.90
N ARG A 35 17.35 -12.19 -10.02
CA ARG A 35 18.11 -12.31 -11.26
C ARG A 35 18.17 -10.94 -11.95
N PRO A 36 19.21 -10.68 -12.77
CA PRO A 36 19.25 -9.46 -13.57
C PRO A 36 17.99 -9.32 -14.43
N ARG A 37 17.43 -8.11 -14.47
CA ARG A 37 16.24 -7.79 -15.27
C ARG A 37 16.56 -6.79 -16.37
N PRO A 38 15.83 -6.84 -17.50
CA PRO A 38 15.93 -5.80 -18.50
C PRO A 38 15.65 -4.43 -17.89
N ARG A 39 16.46 -3.46 -18.29
CA ARG A 39 16.38 -2.07 -17.84
C ARG A 39 14.99 -1.47 -18.05
N GLU A 40 14.31 -1.85 -19.13
CA GLU A 40 12.98 -1.39 -19.50
C GLU A 40 11.92 -1.83 -18.49
N GLN A 41 12.05 -3.03 -17.91
CA GLN A 41 11.12 -3.52 -16.89
C GLN A 41 11.27 -2.72 -15.60
N LEU A 42 12.51 -2.40 -15.21
CA LEU A 42 12.78 -1.57 -14.04
C LEU A 42 12.23 -0.15 -14.22
N ILE A 43 12.42 0.45 -15.41
CA ILE A 43 11.89 1.78 -15.73
C ILE A 43 10.36 1.77 -15.70
N ALA A 44 9.70 0.78 -16.31
CA ALA A 44 8.25 0.69 -16.33
C ALA A 44 7.66 0.58 -14.91
N TRP A 45 8.29 -0.22 -14.04
CA TRP A 45 7.91 -0.29 -12.63
C TRP A 45 8.12 1.04 -11.91
N LEU A 46 9.26 1.71 -12.12
CA LEU A 46 9.56 3.02 -11.54
C LEU A 46 8.53 4.07 -11.98
N ASP A 47 8.19 4.12 -13.26
CA ASP A 47 7.17 5.04 -13.80
C ASP A 47 5.83 4.91 -13.06
N LEU A 48 5.40 3.68 -12.80
CA LEU A 48 4.20 3.44 -12.00
C LEU A 48 4.37 3.88 -10.54
N GLN A 49 5.52 3.59 -9.90
CA GLN A 49 5.72 4.05 -8.53
C GLN A 49 5.71 5.57 -8.45
N LEU A 50 6.37 6.29 -9.38
CA LEU A 50 6.32 7.75 -9.42
C LEU A 50 4.90 8.28 -9.47
N TYR A 51 4.05 7.70 -10.32
CA TYR A 51 2.63 8.04 -10.34
C TYR A 51 1.98 7.80 -8.97
N LYS A 52 2.18 6.61 -8.36
CA LYS A 52 1.57 6.25 -7.08
C LYS A 52 1.91 7.25 -5.97
N GLU A 53 3.17 7.66 -5.86
CA GLU A 53 3.60 8.57 -4.79
C GLU A 53 3.16 10.02 -5.07
N ILE A 54 3.20 10.49 -6.34
CA ILE A 54 2.94 11.91 -6.63
C ILE A 54 1.47 12.25 -6.84
N HIS A 55 0.65 11.31 -7.32
CA HIS A 55 -0.76 11.60 -7.65
C HIS A 55 -1.63 11.88 -6.41
N VAL A 56 -1.21 11.41 -5.23
CA VAL A 56 -1.94 11.63 -3.97
C VAL A 56 -1.68 13.02 -3.38
N VAL A 57 -0.54 13.64 -3.69
CA VAL A 57 -0.09 14.90 -3.07
C VAL A 57 -1.10 16.04 -3.21
N PRO A 58 -1.71 16.31 -4.38
CA PRO A 58 -2.72 17.38 -4.48
C PRO A 58 -3.93 17.16 -3.57
N GLY A 59 -4.39 15.91 -3.43
CA GLY A 59 -5.51 15.57 -2.55
C GLY A 59 -5.17 15.77 -1.08
N LYS A 60 -3.96 15.35 -0.67
CA LYS A 60 -3.44 15.55 0.69
C LYS A 60 -3.24 17.03 1.03
N ALA A 61 -2.72 17.81 0.09
CA ALA A 61 -2.58 19.25 0.26
C ALA A 61 -3.93 19.93 0.47
N GLN A 62 -4.96 19.54 -0.29
CA GLN A 62 -6.31 20.04 -0.08
C GLN A 62 -6.87 19.62 1.29
N ALA A 63 -6.67 18.36 1.69
CA ALA A 63 -7.11 17.87 3.01
C ALA A 63 -6.49 18.68 4.16
N LEU A 64 -5.21 19.03 4.07
CA LEU A 64 -4.56 19.89 5.07
C LEU A 64 -5.15 21.31 5.13
N ILE A 65 -5.52 21.87 3.98
CA ILE A 65 -6.22 23.17 3.94
C ILE A 65 -7.57 23.05 4.65
N ASP A 66 -8.33 22.00 4.33
CA ASP A 66 -9.66 21.76 4.92
C ASP A 66 -9.59 21.49 6.44
N MET A 67 -8.55 20.78 6.89
CA MET A 67 -8.31 20.51 8.31
C MET A 67 -7.92 21.76 9.10
N TYR A 68 -7.15 22.67 8.49
CA TYR A 68 -6.74 23.93 9.13
C TYR A 68 -7.95 24.77 9.56
N GLU A 69 -9.01 24.82 8.73
CA GLU A 69 -10.24 25.56 9.05
C GLU A 69 -11.00 25.00 10.26
N LYS A 70 -10.71 23.75 10.65
CA LYS A 70 -11.38 22.99 11.71
C LYS A 70 -10.48 22.72 12.92
N LEU A 71 -9.23 23.15 12.87
CA LEU A 71 -8.21 22.88 13.87
C LEU A 71 -8.63 23.48 15.23
N ASP A 72 -8.36 22.75 16.31
CA ASP A 72 -8.75 23.08 17.69
C ASP A 72 -10.28 23.09 17.94
N GLY A 73 -11.09 22.68 16.95
CA GLY A 73 -12.53 22.53 17.06
C GLY A 73 -13.00 21.09 16.78
N GLU A 74 -12.91 20.67 15.53
CA GLU A 74 -13.29 19.31 15.10
C GLU A 74 -12.08 18.41 14.84
N VAL A 75 -10.91 19.01 14.57
CA VAL A 75 -9.66 18.32 14.26
C VAL A 75 -8.64 18.56 15.37
N GLU A 76 -8.08 17.46 15.89
CA GLU A 76 -7.02 17.50 16.88
C GLU A 76 -5.67 17.87 16.26
N ARG A 77 -4.82 18.58 17.03
CA ARG A 77 -3.48 19.00 16.56
C ARG A 77 -2.61 17.84 16.10
N ALA A 78 -2.67 16.72 16.81
CA ALA A 78 -1.91 15.51 16.47
C ALA A 78 -2.40 14.86 15.16
N GLU A 79 -3.69 14.97 14.84
CA GLU A 79 -4.24 14.48 13.57
C GLU A 79 -3.77 15.34 12.40
N TYR A 80 -3.80 16.67 12.58
CA TYR A 80 -3.28 17.62 11.60
C TYR A 80 -1.78 17.44 11.34
N GLU A 81 -0.99 17.28 12.40
CA GLU A 81 0.44 16.99 12.30
C GLU A 81 0.71 15.66 11.57
N ALA A 82 -0.04 14.60 11.89
CA ALA A 82 0.12 13.29 11.25
C ALA A 82 -0.16 13.35 9.74
N GLU A 83 -1.22 14.04 9.31
CA GLU A 83 -1.52 14.19 7.87
C GLU A 83 -0.42 14.99 7.14
N ALA A 84 0.17 15.99 7.80
CA ALA A 84 1.26 16.77 7.25
C ALA A 84 2.54 15.94 7.04
N TYR A 85 2.88 15.09 8.02
CA TYR A 85 3.99 14.15 7.88
C TYR A 85 3.73 13.11 6.79
N GLU A 86 2.52 12.54 6.71
CA GLU A 86 2.20 11.58 5.65
C GLU A 86 2.33 12.22 4.26
N MET A 87 1.89 13.46 4.07
CA MET A 87 2.13 14.19 2.82
C MET A 87 3.63 14.39 2.53
N ALA A 88 4.43 14.73 3.54
CA ALA A 88 5.87 14.90 3.38
C ALA A 88 6.56 13.58 3.01
N ASP A 89 6.11 12.46 3.58
CA ASP A 89 6.60 11.12 3.30
C ASP A 89 6.34 10.75 1.82
N GLU A 90 5.13 10.95 1.31
CA GLU A 90 4.78 10.72 -0.10
C GLU A 90 5.63 11.56 -1.06
N ILE A 91 5.89 12.83 -0.72
CA ILE A 91 6.79 13.72 -1.48
C ILE A 91 8.23 13.18 -1.47
N GLN A 92 8.69 12.68 -0.33
CA GLN A 92 10.02 12.10 -0.19
C GLN A 92 10.15 10.80 -0.99
N HIS A 93 9.15 9.92 -0.93
CA HIS A 93 9.11 8.69 -1.72
C HIS A 93 9.22 9.00 -3.21
N TYR A 94 8.41 9.95 -3.71
CA TYR A 94 8.49 10.41 -5.10
C TYR A 94 9.90 10.88 -5.46
N ARG A 95 10.49 11.78 -4.65
CA ARG A 95 11.84 12.31 -4.92
C ARG A 95 12.88 11.20 -5.01
N LEU A 96 12.91 10.30 -4.03
CA LEU A 96 13.88 9.19 -3.97
C LEU A 96 13.83 8.33 -5.23
N LEU A 97 12.62 7.95 -5.64
CA LEU A 97 12.41 7.09 -6.82
C LEU A 97 12.65 7.86 -8.13
N ALA A 98 12.30 9.15 -8.18
CA ALA A 98 12.48 9.99 -9.36
C ALA A 98 13.97 10.22 -9.65
N ASP A 99 14.76 10.47 -8.61
CA ASP A 99 16.21 10.64 -8.72
C ASP A 99 16.88 9.36 -9.26
N ILE A 100 16.45 8.18 -8.78
CA ILE A 100 16.95 6.88 -9.27
C ILE A 100 16.55 6.66 -10.72
N ARG A 101 15.29 6.97 -11.08
CA ARG A 101 14.84 6.87 -12.46
C ARG A 101 15.64 7.80 -13.38
N GLU A 102 15.85 9.05 -12.99
CA GLU A 102 16.65 10.04 -13.74
C GLU A 102 18.10 9.56 -13.92
N LEU A 103 18.70 8.95 -12.89
CA LEU A 103 20.02 8.34 -12.98
C LEU A 103 20.07 7.21 -14.02
N ILE A 104 19.04 6.37 -14.07
CA ILE A 104 18.95 5.30 -15.06
C ILE A 104 18.79 5.92 -16.45
N THR A 105 17.76 6.75 -16.67
CA THR A 105 17.34 7.19 -18.01
C THR A 105 18.13 8.36 -18.57
N GLY A 106 18.83 9.13 -17.72
CA GLY A 106 19.41 10.43 -18.07
C GLY A 106 18.37 11.52 -18.33
N THR A 107 17.10 11.28 -17.98
CA THR A 107 15.98 12.18 -18.28
C THR A 107 15.06 12.37 -17.09
N ARG A 108 14.78 13.64 -16.79
CA ARG A 108 13.81 14.02 -15.76
C ARG A 108 12.39 13.83 -16.28
N LEU A 109 11.56 13.10 -15.53
CA LEU A 109 10.12 13.02 -15.76
C LEU A 109 9.44 14.14 -14.96
N LYS A 110 8.52 14.89 -15.58
CA LYS A 110 7.72 15.85 -14.81
C LYS A 110 6.67 15.11 -13.98
N ALA A 111 6.46 15.55 -12.74
CA ALA A 111 5.44 14.99 -11.85
C ALA A 111 4.05 14.87 -12.52
N THR A 112 3.64 15.89 -13.27
CA THR A 112 2.35 15.96 -13.98
C THR A 112 2.25 15.04 -15.19
N GLU A 113 3.38 14.50 -15.66
CA GLU A 113 3.45 13.56 -16.78
C GLU A 113 3.38 12.11 -16.33
N ALA A 114 3.54 11.81 -15.03
CA ALA A 114 3.34 10.47 -14.49
C ALA A 114 1.88 10.01 -14.69
N LYS A 115 1.70 8.79 -15.18
CA LYS A 115 0.38 8.24 -15.55
C LYS A 115 0.08 6.94 -14.82
N PRO A 116 -1.19 6.67 -14.50
CA PRO A 116 -1.59 5.36 -14.01
C PRO A 116 -1.45 4.33 -15.12
N THR A 117 -1.08 3.11 -14.73
CA THR A 117 -1.23 1.94 -15.56
C THR A 117 -2.65 1.38 -15.47
N ARG A 118 -3.00 0.40 -16.32
CA ARG A 118 -4.35 -0.20 -16.33
C ARG A 118 -4.68 -0.89 -15.00
N GLU A 119 -3.70 -1.54 -14.40
CA GLU A 119 -3.81 -2.23 -13.12
C GLU A 119 -4.00 -1.27 -11.95
N GLN A 120 -3.38 -0.09 -12.00
CA GLN A 120 -3.62 0.98 -11.03
C GLN A 120 -5.05 1.50 -11.15
N VAL A 121 -5.55 1.70 -12.37
CA VAL A 121 -6.97 2.07 -12.58
C VAL A 121 -7.91 1.03 -11.98
N ARG A 122 -7.63 -0.28 -12.18
CA ARG A 122 -8.43 -1.36 -11.56
C ARG A 122 -8.39 -1.31 -10.03
N LEU A 123 -7.24 -1.01 -9.42
CA LEU A 123 -7.15 -0.82 -7.97
C LEU A 123 -8.03 0.36 -7.49
N GLU A 124 -8.00 1.48 -8.21
CA GLU A 124 -8.83 2.65 -7.88
C GLU A 124 -10.33 2.39 -8.09
N GLU A 125 -10.71 1.53 -9.03
CA GLU A 125 -12.11 1.09 -9.19
C GLU A 125 -12.61 0.31 -7.97
N VAL A 126 -11.79 -0.60 -7.42
CA VAL A 126 -12.12 -1.29 -6.17
C VAL A 126 -12.27 -0.29 -5.03
N ARG A 127 -11.35 0.66 -4.86
CA ARG A 127 -11.44 1.69 -3.82
C ARG A 127 -12.71 2.54 -3.96
N ARG A 128 -13.02 2.99 -5.19
CA ARG A 128 -14.21 3.81 -5.49
C ARG A 128 -15.52 3.07 -5.24
N LYS A 129 -15.56 1.75 -5.46
CA LYS A 129 -16.75 0.93 -5.17
C LYS A 129 -17.17 1.03 -3.69
N TYR A 130 -16.21 1.14 -2.77
CA TYR A 130 -16.45 1.15 -1.33
C TYR A 130 -16.32 2.54 -0.68
N SER A 131 -15.84 3.56 -1.41
CA SER A 131 -15.62 4.90 -0.83
C SER A 131 -16.91 5.59 -0.39
N THR A 132 -18.05 5.22 -0.96
CA THR A 132 -19.38 5.73 -0.63
C THR A 132 -20.15 4.86 0.37
N SER A 133 -19.53 3.78 0.88
CA SER A 133 -20.15 2.94 1.92
C SER A 133 -20.50 3.81 3.13
N LYS A 134 -21.67 3.58 3.72
CA LYS A 134 -22.11 4.31 4.92
C LYS A 134 -21.34 3.87 6.16
N SER A 135 -20.84 2.63 6.19
CA SER A 135 -20.06 2.08 7.30
C SER A 135 -18.66 2.71 7.36
N PRO A 136 -18.29 3.38 8.47
CA PRO A 136 -16.92 3.84 8.69
C PRO A 136 -15.92 2.68 8.73
N LEU A 137 -16.31 1.53 9.29
CA LEU A 137 -15.48 0.32 9.34
C LEU A 137 -15.11 -0.16 7.93
N VAL A 138 -16.08 -0.21 7.01
CA VAL A 138 -15.83 -0.58 5.61
C VAL A 138 -14.83 0.37 4.99
N ARG A 139 -15.02 1.69 5.11
CA ARG A 139 -14.06 2.68 4.56
C ARG A 139 -12.65 2.52 5.15
N ALA A 140 -12.54 2.18 6.43
CA ALA A 140 -11.27 1.99 7.13
C ALA A 140 -10.45 0.79 6.64
N VAL A 141 -11.06 -0.19 5.95
CA VAL A 141 -10.32 -1.32 5.32
C VAL A 141 -9.24 -0.83 4.36
N SER A 142 -9.47 0.30 3.68
CA SER A 142 -8.46 0.92 2.79
C SER A 142 -7.14 1.23 3.50
N GLY A 143 -7.20 1.44 4.81
CA GLY A 143 -6.07 1.72 5.69
C GLY A 143 -5.09 0.56 5.88
N PHE A 144 -5.42 -0.64 5.39
CA PHE A 144 -4.48 -1.76 5.33
C PHE A 144 -3.54 -1.69 4.11
N SER A 145 -3.82 -0.86 3.09
CA SER A 145 -2.97 -0.76 1.89
C SER A 145 -1.48 -0.51 2.21
N PRO A 146 -1.11 0.38 3.17
CA PRO A 146 0.28 0.58 3.57
C PRO A 146 1.00 -0.68 4.03
N GLY A 147 0.31 -1.66 4.64
CA GLY A 147 0.94 -2.94 5.01
C GLY A 147 1.50 -3.72 3.82
N GLY A 148 0.91 -3.54 2.63
CA GLY A 148 1.47 -4.05 1.37
C GLY A 148 2.70 -3.28 0.92
N GLY A 149 2.73 -1.96 1.17
CA GLY A 149 3.90 -1.10 1.06
C GLY A 149 5.04 -1.58 1.96
N VAL A 150 4.74 -1.91 3.23
CA VAL A 150 5.71 -2.46 4.19
C VAL A 150 6.31 -3.78 3.68
N ALA A 151 5.49 -4.74 3.24
CA ALA A 151 5.98 -6.03 2.75
C ALA A 151 6.87 -5.89 1.50
N PHE A 152 6.43 -5.04 0.57
CA PHE A 152 7.17 -4.68 -0.63
C PHE A 152 8.50 -4.00 -0.32
N ALA A 153 8.51 -3.02 0.60
CA ALA A 153 9.71 -2.29 0.98
C ALA A 153 10.66 -3.16 1.82
N ALA A 154 10.14 -4.08 2.63
CA ALA A 154 10.95 -5.05 3.36
C ALA A 154 11.75 -5.96 2.43
N ALA A 155 11.10 -6.47 1.37
CA ALA A 155 11.80 -7.19 0.31
C ALA A 155 12.80 -6.28 -0.42
N GLY A 156 12.40 -5.04 -0.69
CA GLY A 156 13.24 -4.04 -1.35
C GLY A 156 14.52 -3.67 -0.58
N CYS A 157 14.48 -3.68 0.76
CA CYS A 157 15.64 -3.41 1.62
C CYS A 157 16.78 -4.41 1.43
N MET A 158 16.47 -5.62 0.92
CA MET A 158 17.43 -6.69 0.70
C MET A 158 17.96 -6.74 -0.74
N ILE A 159 17.55 -5.81 -1.59
CA ILE A 159 18.07 -5.71 -2.95
C ILE A 159 19.57 -5.43 -2.88
N ASP A 160 20.34 -6.19 -3.67
CA ASP A 160 21.76 -6.00 -3.87
C ASP A 160 22.07 -6.10 -5.37
N GLY A 161 23.30 -5.77 -5.76
CA GLY A 161 23.75 -5.83 -7.15
C GLY A 161 24.59 -4.64 -7.55
N GLY A 162 24.15 -3.90 -8.57
CA GLY A 162 24.86 -2.72 -9.05
C GLY A 162 24.60 -1.48 -8.20
N PRO A 163 25.17 -0.32 -8.60
CA PRO A 163 24.93 0.96 -7.93
C PRO A 163 23.45 1.35 -7.88
N VAL A 164 22.69 1.08 -8.93
CA VAL A 164 21.25 1.41 -9.00
C VAL A 164 20.45 0.57 -8.02
N GLU A 165 20.71 -0.74 -7.96
CA GLU A 165 20.08 -1.68 -7.03
C GLU A 165 20.34 -1.29 -5.57
N ARG A 166 21.57 -0.90 -5.23
CA ARG A 166 21.90 -0.41 -3.89
C ARG A 166 21.18 0.90 -3.54
N LEU A 167 21.07 1.83 -4.49
CA LEU A 167 20.29 3.07 -4.28
C LEU A 167 18.80 2.78 -4.06
N LEU A 168 18.23 1.83 -4.81
CA LEU A 168 16.87 1.36 -4.58
C LEU A 168 16.71 0.77 -3.19
N ALA A 169 17.65 -0.07 -2.74
CA ALA A 169 17.62 -0.65 -1.40
C ALA A 169 17.63 0.43 -0.30
N GLU A 170 18.44 1.49 -0.46
CA GLU A 170 18.44 2.62 0.47
C GLU A 170 17.13 3.42 0.46
N ALA A 171 16.54 3.65 -0.72
CA ALA A 171 15.22 4.27 -0.82
C ALA A 171 14.15 3.41 -0.12
N PHE A 172 14.20 2.08 -0.31
CA PHE A 172 13.28 1.16 0.35
C PHE A 172 13.41 1.14 1.86
N LYS A 173 14.61 1.34 2.43
CA LYS A 173 14.78 1.45 3.89
C LYS A 173 14.07 2.66 4.48
N ILE A 174 13.94 3.74 3.70
CA ILE A 174 13.22 4.95 4.10
C ILE A 174 11.72 4.68 4.00
N ILE A 175 11.26 4.25 2.82
CA ILE A 175 9.85 3.92 2.54
C ILE A 175 9.32 2.88 3.55
N PHE A 176 10.10 1.83 3.83
CA PHE A 176 9.73 0.80 4.78
C PHE A 176 9.40 1.38 6.16
N ARG A 177 10.22 2.31 6.67
CA ARG A 177 10.02 2.92 7.99
C ARG A 177 8.76 3.79 8.02
N GLN A 178 8.51 4.56 6.97
CA GLN A 178 7.36 5.46 6.87
C GLN A 178 6.04 4.67 6.71
N GLU A 179 5.99 3.75 5.74
CA GLU A 179 4.85 2.86 5.52
C GLU A 179 4.49 2.03 6.77
N HIS A 180 5.50 1.67 7.56
CA HIS A 180 5.30 0.92 8.79
C HIS A 180 4.54 1.72 9.85
N VAL A 181 4.85 3.02 9.99
CA VAL A 181 4.12 3.96 10.84
C VAL A 181 2.70 4.16 10.31
N HIS A 182 2.53 4.45 9.02
CA HIS A 182 1.21 4.65 8.41
C HIS A 182 0.30 3.43 8.58
N TYR A 183 0.85 2.23 8.37
CA TYR A 183 0.11 0.99 8.58
C TYR A 183 -0.42 0.88 10.03
N HIS A 184 0.43 1.14 11.03
CA HIS A 184 0.04 1.00 12.43
C HIS A 184 -1.02 2.02 12.84
N GLN A 185 -0.86 3.28 12.44
CA GLN A 185 -1.83 4.34 12.72
C GLN A 185 -3.21 3.97 12.15
N ARG A 186 -3.26 3.55 10.89
CA ARG A 186 -4.52 3.19 10.22
C ARG A 186 -5.11 1.88 10.75
N ARG A 187 -4.27 0.94 11.19
CA ARG A 187 -4.74 -0.30 11.86
C ARG A 187 -5.43 0.01 13.17
N LEU A 188 -4.89 0.92 13.99
CA LEU A 188 -5.53 1.32 15.24
C LEU A 188 -6.92 1.93 15.01
N VAL A 189 -7.07 2.74 13.95
CA VAL A 189 -8.38 3.29 13.56
C VAL A 189 -9.36 2.17 13.20
N PHE A 190 -8.94 1.19 12.39
CA PHE A 190 -9.78 0.05 12.05
C PHE A 190 -10.18 -0.78 13.27
N ASP A 191 -9.23 -1.10 14.16
CA ASP A 191 -9.49 -1.93 15.34
C ASP A 191 -10.51 -1.27 16.27
N ARG A 192 -10.40 0.05 16.49
CA ARG A 192 -11.41 0.83 17.23
C ARG A 192 -12.77 0.77 16.55
N LEU A 193 -12.84 1.06 15.24
CA LEU A 193 -14.11 1.03 14.51
C LEU A 193 -14.74 -0.35 14.51
N ALA A 194 -13.95 -1.42 14.46
CA ALA A 194 -14.48 -2.77 14.54
C ALA A 194 -15.16 -3.06 15.90
N GLN A 195 -14.66 -2.48 17.00
CA GLN A 195 -15.27 -2.59 18.33
C GLN A 195 -16.56 -1.76 18.46
N GLU A 196 -16.66 -0.66 17.72
CA GLU A 196 -17.80 0.28 17.77
C GLU A 196 -18.91 -0.06 16.76
N SER A 197 -18.58 -0.78 15.68
CA SER A 197 -19.49 -1.09 14.59
C SER A 197 -20.50 -2.20 14.91
N ASP A 198 -21.64 -2.14 14.21
CA ASP A 198 -22.62 -3.22 14.19
C ASP A 198 -22.08 -4.44 13.41
N PRO A 199 -22.18 -5.68 13.94
CA PRO A 199 -21.74 -6.89 13.25
C PRO A 199 -22.33 -7.12 11.86
N SER A 200 -23.46 -6.49 11.53
CA SER A 200 -24.06 -6.50 10.18
C SER A 200 -23.16 -5.84 9.12
N GLU A 201 -22.29 -4.92 9.52
CA GLU A 201 -21.33 -4.25 8.63
C GLU A 201 -20.14 -5.14 8.25
N TYR A 202 -19.86 -6.17 9.04
CA TYR A 202 -18.63 -6.93 8.91
C TYR A 202 -18.54 -7.72 7.60
N ARG A 203 -19.67 -8.14 7.04
CA ARG A 203 -19.67 -8.85 5.75
C ARG A 203 -19.11 -7.98 4.63
N GLU A 204 -19.58 -6.73 4.54
CA GLU A 204 -19.12 -5.78 3.53
C GLU A 204 -17.64 -5.45 3.73
N ALA A 205 -17.20 -5.31 4.98
CA ALA A 205 -15.78 -5.09 5.30
C ALA A 205 -14.89 -6.25 4.85
N LEU A 206 -15.32 -7.50 5.06
CA LEU A 206 -14.61 -8.69 4.58
C LEU A 206 -14.58 -8.78 3.05
N GLU A 207 -15.68 -8.45 2.37
CA GLU A 207 -15.74 -8.42 0.91
C GLU A 207 -14.74 -7.39 0.37
N PHE A 208 -14.75 -6.17 0.91
CA PHE A 208 -13.79 -5.14 0.53
C PHE A 208 -12.35 -5.57 0.82
N ALA A 209 -12.07 -6.16 1.98
CA ALA A 209 -10.73 -6.63 2.33
C ALA A 209 -10.21 -7.66 1.32
N ARG A 210 -11.04 -8.63 0.91
CA ARG A 210 -10.68 -9.64 -0.10
C ARG A 210 -10.42 -9.01 -1.46
N GLU A 211 -11.31 -8.15 -1.92
CA GLU A 211 -11.17 -7.48 -3.23
C GLU A 211 -9.93 -6.58 -3.26
N LEU A 212 -9.74 -5.76 -2.23
CA LEU A 212 -8.63 -4.82 -2.14
C LEU A 212 -7.28 -5.54 -2.02
N ALA A 213 -7.15 -6.48 -1.08
CA ALA A 213 -5.89 -7.19 -0.86
C ALA A 213 -5.45 -7.97 -2.11
N ARG A 214 -6.41 -8.65 -2.76
CA ARG A 214 -6.15 -9.37 -4.00
C ARG A 214 -5.76 -8.44 -5.14
N GLN A 215 -6.53 -7.37 -5.38
CA GLN A 215 -6.24 -6.44 -6.47
C GLN A 215 -4.89 -5.75 -6.28
N HIS A 216 -4.51 -5.44 -5.04
CA HIS A 216 -3.21 -4.86 -4.73
C HIS A 216 -2.05 -5.84 -4.98
N PHE A 217 -2.25 -7.13 -4.71
CA PHE A 217 -1.28 -8.17 -5.07
C PHE A 217 -1.16 -8.35 -6.59
N ILE A 218 -2.28 -8.40 -7.30
CA ILE A 218 -2.29 -8.49 -8.76
C ILE A 218 -1.56 -7.30 -9.37
N LEU A 219 -1.88 -6.08 -8.95
CA LEU A 219 -1.15 -4.87 -9.36
C LEU A 219 0.36 -5.02 -9.13
N ARG A 220 0.76 -5.55 -7.97
CA ARG A 220 2.17 -5.73 -7.64
C ARG A 220 2.84 -6.68 -8.64
N ASN A 221 2.26 -7.86 -8.88
CA ASN A 221 2.81 -8.83 -9.84
C ASN A 221 2.88 -8.25 -11.27
N GLU A 222 1.81 -7.58 -11.72
CA GLU A 222 1.75 -6.95 -13.04
C GLU A 222 2.80 -5.84 -13.21
N SER A 223 2.95 -4.97 -12.19
CA SER A 223 3.90 -3.85 -12.23
C SER A 223 5.36 -4.29 -12.39
N PHE A 224 5.69 -5.51 -11.95
CA PHE A 224 7.01 -6.11 -12.09
C PHE A 224 7.14 -7.01 -13.33
N SER A 225 6.23 -6.88 -14.30
CA SER A 225 6.19 -7.71 -15.51
C SER A 225 6.03 -9.21 -15.22
N TYR A 226 5.12 -9.56 -14.30
CA TYR A 226 4.70 -10.93 -13.98
C TYR A 226 5.85 -11.86 -13.53
N PRO A 227 6.61 -11.52 -12.47
CA PRO A 227 7.63 -12.42 -11.96
C PRO A 227 7.06 -13.72 -11.39
N LEU A 228 5.79 -13.73 -10.95
CA LEU A 228 5.07 -14.94 -10.54
C LEU A 228 4.11 -15.39 -11.64
N GLU A 229 4.21 -16.67 -12.00
CA GLU A 229 3.35 -17.32 -12.99
C GLU A 229 1.90 -17.47 -12.51
N PRO A 230 0.92 -17.60 -13.43
CA PRO A 230 -0.50 -17.69 -13.08
C PRO A 230 -0.85 -18.79 -12.06
N ASP A 231 -0.15 -19.93 -12.10
CA ASP A 231 -0.40 -21.01 -11.15
C ASP A 231 0.11 -20.65 -9.74
N ARG A 232 1.22 -19.93 -9.63
CA ARG A 232 1.70 -19.43 -8.33
C ARG A 232 0.76 -18.36 -7.75
N VAL A 233 0.18 -17.52 -8.61
CA VAL A 233 -0.87 -16.57 -8.21
C VAL A 233 -2.10 -17.29 -7.64
N LYS A 234 -2.56 -18.38 -8.27
CA LYS A 234 -3.68 -19.21 -7.75
C LYS A 234 -3.33 -19.86 -6.41
N GLU A 235 -2.09 -20.33 -6.24
CA GLU A 235 -1.63 -20.88 -4.97
C GLU A 235 -1.68 -19.83 -3.84
N ILE A 236 -1.26 -18.59 -4.11
CA ILE A 236 -1.38 -17.46 -3.17
C ILE A 236 -2.84 -17.15 -2.86
N ASP A 237 -3.73 -17.11 -3.86
CA ASP A 237 -5.18 -16.93 -3.65
C ASP A 237 -5.73 -18.01 -2.68
N LEU A 238 -5.25 -19.25 -2.79
CA LEU A 238 -5.60 -20.38 -1.91
C LEU A 238 -4.88 -20.34 -0.55
N GLY A 239 -3.98 -19.40 -0.30
CA GLY A 239 -3.26 -19.23 0.96
C GLY A 239 -2.00 -20.08 1.10
N LYS A 240 -1.49 -20.65 0.00
CA LYS A 240 -0.24 -21.43 -0.03
C LYS A 240 0.97 -20.50 -0.14
N VAL A 241 1.11 -19.60 0.82
CA VAL A 241 2.20 -18.61 0.90
C VAL A 241 2.53 -18.36 2.36
N VAL A 242 3.80 -18.09 2.65
CA VAL A 242 4.19 -17.64 3.98
C VAL A 242 3.59 -16.24 4.19
N PRO A 243 2.67 -16.05 5.16
CA PRO A 243 2.08 -14.75 5.38
C PRO A 243 3.16 -13.77 5.86
N TYR A 244 3.11 -12.55 5.36
CA TYR A 244 3.93 -11.46 5.87
C TYR A 244 3.08 -10.60 6.80
N ALA A 245 3.52 -10.45 8.05
CA ALA A 245 2.96 -9.49 8.98
C ALA A 245 4.02 -8.41 9.24
N PRO A 246 3.71 -7.11 9.04
CA PRO A 246 4.57 -6.04 9.50
C PRO A 246 4.99 -6.27 10.96
N PRO A 247 6.26 -6.01 11.33
CA PRO A 247 6.68 -6.05 12.72
C PRO A 247 5.78 -5.18 13.60
N ARG A 248 5.70 -5.40 14.91
CA ARG A 248 4.99 -4.46 15.79
C ARG A 248 5.94 -3.31 16.16
N LEU A 249 5.46 -2.07 16.13
CA LEU A 249 6.11 -0.96 16.83
C LEU A 249 5.89 -1.19 18.33
N TYR A 250 6.99 -1.34 19.08
CA TYR A 250 6.99 -1.39 20.54
C TYR A 250 7.19 0.00 21.12
#